data_AF-A0A810JZK6-F1
#
_entry.id   AF-A0A810JZK6-F1
#
_cell.length_a   1.000
_cell.length_b   1.000
_cell.length_c   1.000
_cell.angle_alpha   90.00
_cell.angle_beta   90.00
_cell.angle_gamma   90.00
#
_symmetry.space_group_name_H-M   'P 1'
#
loop_
_entity.id
_entity.type
_entity.pdbx_description
1 polymer ?
#
loop_
_entity_poly.entity_id
_entity_poly.type
_entity_poly.pdbx_seq_one_letter_code
_entity_poly.pdbx_strand_id
1 'polypeptide(L)'
;MILLMFVGFFLILVIAYYSLNGYTQDSSVKGMQETLRTTAIANRDDSIRVEKGRFALIKSDFEKDFKEKFGKSKNLNNEITDYKFDYLTDGKDGIKAIKVKVESGSKEYQATCILNVAND
;
A
#
# COMPACT_ATOMS: atom_id res chain seq x y z
N MET A 1 35.48 11.55 -30.49
CA MET A 1 34.69 12.57 -29.74
C MET A 1 33.19 12.32 -29.86
N ILE A 2 32.63 12.18 -31.06
CA ILE A 2 31.19 11.92 -31.29
C ILE A 2 30.70 10.63 -30.61
N LEU A 3 31.49 9.54 -30.68
CA LEU A 3 31.16 8.27 -30.01
C LEU A 3 31.02 8.42 -28.47
N LEU A 4 31.92 9.19 -27.85
CA LEU A 4 31.91 9.46 -26.40
C LEU A 4 30.68 10.27 -25.98
N MET A 5 30.24 11.21 -26.81
CA MET A 5 29.01 11.99 -26.57
C MET A 5 27.75 11.10 -26.67
N PHE A 6 27.70 10.18 -27.63
CA PHE A 6 26.61 9.22 -27.76
C PHE A 6 26.51 8.27 -26.56
N VAL A 7 27.64 7.74 -26.09
CA VAL A 7 27.70 6.87 -24.91
C VAL A 7 27.26 7.62 -23.65
N GLY A 8 27.70 8.87 -23.48
CA GLY A 8 27.27 9.71 -22.36
C GLY A 8 25.77 9.98 -22.37
N PHE A 9 25.19 10.31 -23.54
CA PHE A 9 23.75 10.55 -23.66
C PHE A 9 22.93 9.28 -23.41
N PHE A 10 23.39 8.12 -23.91
CA PHE A 10 22.74 6.84 -23.68
C PHE A 10 22.71 6.47 -22.18
N LEU A 11 23.81 6.71 -21.45
CA LEU A 11 23.86 6.52 -20.00
C LEU A 11 22.86 7.39 -19.26
N ILE A 12 22.71 8.66 -19.65
CA ILE A 12 21.74 9.58 -19.03
C ILE A 12 20.31 9.07 -19.23
N LEU A 13 19.96 8.57 -20.42
CA LEU A 13 18.64 8.00 -20.70
C LEU A 13 18.36 6.75 -19.86
N VAL A 14 19.36 5.87 -19.71
CA VAL A 14 19.24 4.67 -18.87
C VAL A 14 19.03 5.04 -17.41
N ILE A 15 19.82 5.97 -16.88
CA ILE A 15 19.68 6.45 -15.49
C ILE A 15 18.32 7.10 -15.27
N ALA A 16 17.87 7.95 -16.19
CA ALA A 16 16.55 8.57 -16.12
C ALA A 16 15.42 7.54 -16.14
N TYR A 17 15.51 6.53 -17.01
CA TYR A 17 14.52 5.44 -17.10
C TYR A 17 14.42 4.64 -15.79
N TYR A 18 15.55 4.25 -15.20
CA TYR A 18 15.57 3.56 -13.92
C TYR A 18 15.09 4.44 -12.76
N SER A 19 15.47 5.71 -12.74
CA SER A 19 15.04 6.66 -11.71
C SER A 19 13.52 6.91 -11.75
N LEU A 20 12.92 7.03 -12.94
CA LEU A 20 11.47 7.17 -13.11
C LEU A 20 10.72 5.91 -12.67
N ASN A 21 11.23 4.72 -13.02
CA ASN A 21 10.63 3.45 -12.60
C ASN A 21 10.70 3.22 -11.08
N GLY A 22 11.80 3.59 -10.43
CA GLY A 22 11.92 3.52 -8.97
C GLY A 22 11.02 4.54 -8.26
N TYR A 23 11.01 5.79 -8.73
CA TYR A 23 10.20 6.86 -8.14
C TYR A 23 8.69 6.58 -8.21
N THR A 24 8.22 6.04 -9.34
CA THR A 24 6.82 5.62 -9.49
C THR A 24 6.46 4.46 -8.57
N GLN A 25 7.41 3.55 -8.29
CA GLN A 25 7.18 2.45 -7.36
C GLN A 25 7.08 2.95 -5.91
N ASP A 26 8.01 3.79 -5.47
CA ASP A 26 8.01 4.37 -4.12
C ASP A 26 6.79 5.26 -3.85
N SER A 27 6.40 6.07 -4.84
CA SER A 27 5.19 6.90 -4.78
C SER A 27 3.92 6.04 -4.64
N SER A 28 3.83 4.96 -5.42
CA SER A 28 2.68 4.04 -5.36
C SER A 28 2.59 3.30 -4.03
N VAL A 29 3.73 2.85 -3.48
CA VAL A 29 3.77 2.19 -2.16
C VAL A 29 3.38 3.15 -1.04
N LYS A 30 3.84 4.40 -1.08
CA LYS A 30 3.44 5.44 -0.10
C LYS A 30 1.95 5.73 -0.16
N GLY A 31 1.39 5.95 -1.35
CA GLY A 31 -0.04 6.17 -1.52
C GLY A 31 -0.89 4.97 -1.08
N MET A 32 -0.39 3.75 -1.31
CA MET A 32 -1.03 2.54 -0.82
C MET A 32 -0.99 2.44 0.71
N GLN A 33 0.12 2.81 1.34
CA GLN A 33 0.26 2.82 2.79
C GLN A 33 -0.65 3.85 3.46
N GLU A 34 -0.80 5.04 2.86
CA GLU A 34 -1.71 6.07 3.33
C GLU A 34 -3.17 5.65 3.20
N THR A 35 -3.56 5.12 2.03
CA THR A 35 -4.90 4.57 1.80
C THR A 35 -5.21 3.45 2.78
N LEU A 36 -4.23 2.58 3.04
CA LEU A 36 -4.33 1.48 4.00
C LEU A 36 -4.61 2.00 5.42
N ARG A 37 -3.85 3.00 5.90
CA ARG A 37 -4.04 3.61 7.22
C ARG A 37 -5.40 4.27 7.35
N THR A 38 -5.77 5.13 6.40
CA THR A 38 -7.03 5.88 6.43
C THR A 38 -8.24 4.95 6.37
N THR A 39 -8.16 3.89 5.57
CA THR A 39 -9.24 2.90 5.47
C THR A 39 -9.36 2.05 6.73
N ALA A 40 -8.24 1.65 7.32
CA ALA A 40 -8.23 0.91 8.58
C ALA A 40 -8.91 1.73 9.69
N ILE A 41 -8.52 3.00 9.86
CA ILE A 41 -9.12 3.89 10.87
C ILE A 41 -10.62 4.11 10.61
N ALA A 42 -11.03 4.32 9.36
CA ALA A 42 -12.43 4.54 9.02
C ALA A 42 -13.33 3.32 9.26
N ASN A 43 -12.78 2.10 9.19
CA ASN A 43 -13.50 0.85 9.40
C ASN A 43 -13.29 0.27 10.80
N ARG A 44 -12.72 1.05 11.73
CA ARG A 44 -12.54 0.63 13.13
C ARG A 44 -13.90 0.33 13.75
N ASP A 45 -14.02 -0.85 14.35
CA ASP A 45 -15.22 -1.25 15.08
C ASP A 45 -15.17 -0.71 16.51
N ASP A 46 -15.83 0.43 16.70
CA ASP A 46 -15.94 1.12 18.00
C ASP A 46 -16.99 0.49 18.94
N SER A 47 -17.77 -0.46 18.43
CA SER A 47 -18.84 -1.12 19.19
C SER A 47 -18.30 -2.22 20.09
N ILE A 48 -17.16 -2.81 19.71
CA ILE A 48 -16.42 -3.72 20.58
C ILE A 48 -15.94 -2.87 21.76
N ARG A 49 -16.23 -3.27 23.01
CA ARG A 49 -15.58 -2.67 24.19
C ARG A 49 -14.10 -3.00 24.13
N VAL A 50 -13.37 -2.19 23.39
CA VAL A 50 -11.95 -2.35 23.16
C VAL A 50 -11.24 -2.11 24.49
N GLU A 51 -10.69 -3.16 25.09
CA GLU A 51 -9.68 -3.02 26.15
C GLU A 51 -8.61 -2.05 25.63
N LYS A 52 -8.23 -1.05 26.44
CA LYS A 52 -7.19 -0.06 26.06
C LYS A 52 -6.01 -0.79 25.40
N GLY A 53 -5.78 -0.54 24.11
CA GLY A 53 -4.72 -1.19 23.35
C GLY A 53 -5.13 -2.21 22.29
N ARG A 54 -6.42 -2.57 22.18
CA ARG A 54 -6.91 -3.47 21.12
C ARG A 54 -7.40 -2.65 19.91
N PHE A 55 -7.30 -3.18 18.70
CA PHE A 55 -7.89 -2.58 17.50
C PHE A 55 -8.70 -3.67 16.81
N ALA A 56 -9.95 -3.39 16.48
CA ALA A 56 -10.79 -4.31 15.71
C ALA A 56 -11.39 -3.55 14.52
N LEU A 57 -11.61 -4.27 13.42
CA LEU A 57 -12.36 -3.76 12.27
C LEU A 57 -13.17 -4.87 11.64
N ILE A 58 -14.19 -4.49 10.88
CA ILE A 58 -14.95 -5.41 10.04
C ILE A 58 -14.15 -5.62 8.74
N LYS A 59 -13.58 -6.81 8.58
CA LYS A 59 -12.68 -7.12 7.44
C LYS A 59 -13.34 -6.90 6.07
N SER A 60 -14.60 -7.31 5.92
CA SER A 60 -15.34 -7.16 4.65
C SER A 60 -15.49 -5.71 4.24
N ASP A 61 -15.82 -4.84 5.20
CA ASP A 61 -16.05 -3.41 4.95
C ASP A 61 -14.73 -2.71 4.65
N PHE A 62 -13.70 -3.05 5.42
CA PHE A 62 -12.34 -2.59 5.19
C PHE A 62 -11.82 -2.99 3.80
N GLU A 63 -11.95 -4.24 3.38
CA GLU A 63 -11.47 -4.71 2.07
C GLU A 63 -12.21 -4.01 0.92
N LYS A 64 -13.53 -3.83 1.06
CA LYS A 64 -14.36 -3.14 0.08
C LYS A 64 -13.96 -1.67 -0.05
N ASP A 65 -13.87 -0.96 1.08
CA ASP A 65 -13.48 0.44 1.12
C ASP A 65 -12.05 0.64 0.60
N PHE A 66 -11.14 -0.29 0.90
CA PHE A 66 -9.76 -0.22 0.43
C PHE A 66 -9.72 -0.35 -1.09
N LYS A 67 -10.42 -1.34 -1.65
CA LYS A 67 -10.51 -1.54 -3.11
C LYS A 67 -11.13 -0.32 -3.79
N GLU A 68 -12.15 0.30 -3.20
CA GLU A 68 -12.79 1.49 -3.75
C GLU A 68 -11.86 2.71 -3.71
N LYS A 69 -11.25 3.00 -2.55
CA LYS A 69 -10.37 4.17 -2.36
C LYS A 69 -9.07 4.04 -3.16
N PHE A 70 -8.45 2.86 -3.13
CA PHE A 70 -7.23 2.60 -3.90
C PHE A 70 -7.52 2.55 -5.41
N GLY A 71 -8.66 2.00 -5.82
CA GLY A 71 -9.11 2.00 -7.22
C GLY A 71 -9.39 3.42 -7.73
N LYS A 72 -10.03 4.27 -6.93
CA LYS A 72 -10.30 5.67 -7.28
C LYS A 72 -9.06 6.56 -7.29
N SER A 73 -8.04 6.26 -6.50
CA SER A 73 -6.80 7.05 -6.45
C SER A 73 -5.88 6.82 -7.66
N LYS A 74 -6.24 5.93 -8.60
CA LYS A 74 -5.32 5.49 -9.66
C LYS A 74 -5.32 6.38 -10.90
N ASN A 75 -4.21 7.11 -11.03
CA ASN A 75 -3.48 7.41 -12.26
C ASN A 75 -2.58 6.21 -12.71
N LEU A 76 -2.88 5.00 -12.26
CA LEU A 76 -2.09 3.80 -12.59
C LEU A 76 -2.77 3.10 -13.77
N ASN A 77 -2.23 3.33 -14.98
CA ASN A 77 -2.60 2.71 -16.26
C ASN A 77 -2.47 1.17 -16.31
N ASN A 78 -2.21 0.51 -15.17
CA ASN A 78 -2.07 -0.94 -15.10
C ASN A 78 -3.31 -1.54 -14.44
N GLU A 79 -3.99 -2.41 -15.18
CA GLU A 79 -5.07 -3.25 -14.66
C GLU A 79 -4.58 -3.97 -13.41
N ILE A 80 -5.31 -3.81 -12.31
CA ILE A 80 -5.03 -4.55 -11.09
C ILE A 80 -5.55 -5.96 -11.33
N THR A 81 -4.66 -6.94 -11.25
CA THR A 81 -5.00 -8.34 -11.47
C THR A 81 -5.48 -9.01 -10.19
N ASP A 82 -4.93 -8.64 -9.02
CA ASP A 82 -5.30 -9.27 -7.76
C ASP A 82 -5.02 -8.37 -6.53
N TYR A 83 -5.77 -8.63 -5.45
CA TYR A 83 -5.58 -8.05 -4.12
C TYR A 83 -5.50 -9.16 -3.07
N LYS A 84 -4.40 -9.18 -2.30
CA LYS A 84 -4.24 -10.08 -1.15
C LYS A 84 -4.16 -9.30 0.16
N PHE A 85 -4.98 -9.69 1.12
CA PHE A 85 -5.06 -9.08 2.46
C PHE A 85 -4.63 -10.10 3.52
N ASP A 86 -3.58 -9.75 4.27
CA ASP A 86 -3.09 -10.53 5.40
C ASP A 86 -3.32 -9.77 6.71
N TYR A 87 -3.83 -10.45 7.72
CA TYR A 87 -4.14 -9.87 9.03
C TYR A 87 -3.31 -10.56 10.11
N LEU A 88 -2.54 -9.76 10.85
CA LEU A 88 -1.88 -10.22 12.08
C LEU A 88 -2.83 -9.99 13.25
N THR A 89 -3.35 -11.06 13.86
CA THR A 89 -4.26 -10.98 15.01
C THR A 89 -3.52 -11.05 16.35
N ASP A 90 -4.17 -10.59 17.42
CA ASP A 90 -3.69 -10.72 18.80
C ASP A 90 -4.15 -12.01 19.51
N GLY A 91 -4.95 -12.84 18.82
CA GLY A 91 -5.54 -14.08 19.35
C GLY A 91 -6.88 -13.90 20.07
N LYS A 92 -7.41 -12.67 20.20
CA LYS A 92 -8.69 -12.32 20.85
C LYS A 92 -9.46 -11.28 20.02
N ASP A 93 -9.63 -11.59 18.73
CA ASP A 93 -10.31 -10.74 17.73
C ASP A 93 -9.70 -9.35 17.47
N GLY A 94 -8.58 -9.01 18.09
CA GLY A 94 -7.81 -7.80 17.79
C GLY A 94 -6.88 -7.98 16.59
N ILE A 95 -6.68 -6.92 15.83
CA ILE A 95 -5.78 -6.82 14.67
C ILE A 95 -4.59 -5.93 15.04
N LYS A 96 -3.39 -6.50 15.05
CA LYS A 96 -2.12 -5.81 15.30
C LYS A 96 -1.53 -5.17 14.05
N ALA A 97 -1.71 -5.82 12.90
CA ALA A 97 -1.22 -5.30 11.64
C ALA A 97 -2.06 -5.80 10.46
N ILE A 98 -2.10 -5.00 9.42
CA ILE A 98 -2.71 -5.34 8.13
C ILE A 98 -1.63 -5.21 7.07
N LYS A 99 -1.44 -6.24 6.26
CA LYS A 99 -0.61 -6.20 5.06
C LYS A 99 -1.50 -6.34 3.85
N VAL A 100 -1.24 -5.51 2.85
CA VAL A 100 -1.92 -5.57 1.56
C VAL A 100 -0.88 -5.73 0.47
N LYS A 101 -1.11 -6.71 -0.40
CA LYS A 101 -0.38 -6.88 -1.65
C LYS A 101 -1.32 -6.64 -2.82
N VAL A 102 -0.84 -5.86 -3.78
CA VAL A 102 -1.57 -5.58 -5.02
C VAL A 102 -0.68 -5.99 -6.19
N GLU A 103 -1.21 -6.88 -7.02
CA GLU A 103 -0.58 -7.28 -8.27
C GLU A 103 -1.16 -6.43 -9.41
N SER A 104 -0.29 -5.80 -10.21
CA SER A 104 -0.70 -4.93 -11.31
C SER A 104 0.20 -5.19 -12.51
N GLY A 105 -0.24 -6.09 -13.39
CA GLY A 105 0.56 -6.62 -14.50
C GLY A 105 1.78 -7.39 -13.98
N SER A 106 2.99 -6.93 -14.34
CA SER A 106 4.26 -7.55 -13.90
C SER A 106 4.86 -6.95 -12.64
N LYS A 107 4.16 -6.03 -11.96
CA LYS A 107 4.66 -5.34 -10.75
C LYS A 107 3.81 -5.72 -9.53
N GLU A 108 4.49 -6.11 -8.45
CA GLU A 108 3.88 -6.31 -7.13
C GLU A 108 4.14 -5.06 -6.27
N TYR A 109 3.09 -4.58 -5.62
CA TYR A 109 3.16 -3.51 -4.62
C TYR A 109 2.73 -4.08 -3.28
N GLN A 110 3.49 -3.81 -2.21
CA GLN A 110 3.18 -4.26 -0.86
C GLN A 110 3.22 -3.09 0.12
N ALA A 111 2.24 -3.02 1.00
CA ALA A 111 2.20 -2.09 2.12
C ALA A 111 1.81 -2.82 3.40
N THR A 112 2.31 -2.34 4.54
CA THR A 112 1.98 -2.88 5.85
C THR A 112 1.66 -1.73 6.80
N CYS A 113 0.52 -1.83 7.47
CA CYS A 113 0.09 -0.90 8.50
C CYS A 113 0.11 -1.62 9.84
N ILE A 114 0.97 -1.16 10.75
CA ILE A 114 1.00 -1.62 12.14
C ILE A 114 0.02 -0.74 12.92
N LEU A 115 -0.96 -1.38 13.54
CA LEU A 115 -2.01 -0.76 14.34
C LEU A 115 -1.60 -0.92 15.79
N ASN A 116 -0.66 -0.08 16.23
CA ASN A 116 -0.29 -0.02 17.63
C ASN A 116 -1.22 0.97 18.32
N VAL A 117 -2.17 0.48 19.11
CA VAL A 117 -3.00 1.31 20.00
C VAL A 117 -2.21 1.53 21.30
N ALA A 118 -1.00 2.07 21.20
CA ALA A 118 -0.26 2.49 22.38
C ALA A 118 -0.75 3.89 22.75
N ASN A 119 -1.65 3.95 23.74
CA ASN A 119 -2.07 5.12 24.53
C ASN A 119 -1.66 6.50 23.97
N ASP A 120 -2.57 7.15 23.24
CA ASP A 120 -2.73 8.61 23.31
C ASP A 120 -3.69 8.93 24.46
#